data_AF-A0A350QHY2-F1
#
_entry.id   AF-A0A350QHY2-F1
#
_cell.length_a   1.000
_cell.length_b   1.000
_cell.length_c   1.000
_cell.angle_alpha   90.00
_cell.angle_beta   90.00
_cell.angle_gamma   90.00
#
_symmetry.space_group_name_H-M   'P 1'
#
loop_
_entity.id
_entity.type
_entity.pdbx_description
1 polymer ?
#
loop_
_entity_poly.entity_id
_entity_poly.type
_entity_poly.pdbx_seq_one_letter_code
_entity_poly.pdbx_strand_id
1 'polypeptide(L)'
;KHETGKDSSVTVDPMVGLSGRAVSVAGNVLQFGANSTAEFKGDAKADQSNSLVGDISVNVLQVMANGNLVIRGEKWLTLNTGKEYIRLTGIIRPQDVDVNNTVESNKIANARIEYSGTGAHHYGQSPGWLSRFFNGPLWPF
;
A
#
# COMPACT_ATOMS: atom_id res chain seq x y z
N LYS A 1 -15.20 -0.45 -9.94
CA LYS A 1 -15.20 -0.87 -11.36
C LYS A 1 -14.34 0.13 -12.12
N HIS A 2 -13.09 -0.18 -12.43
CA HIS A 2 -12.27 0.61 -13.35
C HIS A 2 -11.34 -0.36 -14.09
N GLU A 3 -11.64 -0.58 -15.36
CA GLU A 3 -10.74 -1.21 -16.33
C GLU A 3 -10.00 -0.07 -17.02
N THR A 4 -8.67 -0.04 -16.90
CA THR A 4 -7.82 0.83 -17.70
C THR A 4 -7.23 -0.03 -18.82
N GLY A 5 -7.84 0.04 -20.00
CA GLY A 5 -7.25 -0.42 -21.25
C GLY A 5 -6.22 0.60 -21.73
N LYS A 6 -5.07 0.12 -22.20
CA LYS A 6 -4.03 0.92 -22.84
C LYS A 6 -3.89 0.41 -24.27
N ASP A 7 -4.31 1.21 -25.23
CA ASP A 7 -4.10 0.95 -26.66
C ASP A 7 -2.74 1.55 -27.06
N SER A 8 -1.76 0.69 -27.39
CA SER A 8 -0.47 1.10 -27.96
C SER A 8 -0.47 0.79 -29.46
N SER A 9 -0.45 1.81 -30.32
CA SER A 9 -0.18 1.65 -31.75
C SER A 9 1.30 1.88 -32.05
N VAL A 10 1.93 0.92 -32.73
CA VAL A 10 3.33 1.00 -33.16
C VAL A 10 3.35 1.26 -34.66
N THR A 11 3.78 2.46 -35.06
CA THR A 11 4.08 2.79 -36.46
C THR A 11 5.57 2.61 -36.69
N VAL A 12 5.94 1.90 -37.75
CA VAL A 12 7.33 1.53 -38.03
C VAL A 12 7.71 2.07 -39.41
N ASP A 13 8.68 2.98 -39.44
CA ASP A 13 9.14 3.61 -40.68
C ASP A 13 10.36 2.88 -41.28
N PRO A 14 10.47 2.79 -42.63
CA PRO A 14 11.59 2.13 -43.30
C PRO A 14 12.89 2.93 -43.15
N MET A 15 14.02 2.23 -43.05
CA MET A 15 15.33 2.88 -42.94
C MET A 15 15.68 3.59 -44.26
N VAL A 16 15.89 4.91 -44.22
CA VAL A 16 16.27 5.71 -45.39
C VAL A 16 17.79 5.88 -45.47
N GLY A 17 18.37 5.65 -46.65
CA GLY A 17 19.80 5.83 -46.91
C GLY A 17 20.17 7.28 -47.23
N LEU A 18 21.47 7.56 -47.41
CA LEU A 18 22.03 8.90 -47.68
C LEU A 18 21.44 9.61 -48.93
N SER A 19 20.74 8.87 -49.80
CA SER A 19 20.04 9.37 -50.99
C SER A 19 18.54 9.64 -50.78
N GLY A 20 18.03 9.51 -49.56
CA GLY A 20 16.61 9.72 -49.23
C GLY A 20 15.67 8.58 -49.68
N ARG A 21 16.22 7.44 -50.13
CA ARG A 21 15.45 6.25 -50.54
C ARG A 21 15.58 5.16 -49.48
N ALA A 22 14.51 4.39 -49.29
CA ALA A 22 14.53 3.23 -48.38
C ALA A 22 15.61 2.23 -48.79
N VAL A 23 16.41 1.77 -47.84
CA VAL A 23 17.45 0.76 -48.07
C VAL A 23 16.79 -0.58 -48.32
N SER A 24 17.06 -1.23 -49.46
CA SER A 24 16.48 -2.52 -49.82
C SER A 24 17.53 -3.51 -50.32
N VAL A 25 17.34 -4.80 -50.01
CA VAL A 25 18.20 -5.91 -50.46
C VAL A 25 17.32 -6.92 -51.21
N ALA A 26 17.68 -7.23 -52.45
CA ALA A 26 16.93 -8.13 -53.33
C ALA A 26 15.43 -7.74 -53.49
N GLY A 27 15.13 -6.44 -53.47
CA GLY A 27 13.76 -5.92 -53.62
C GLY A 27 12.95 -5.80 -52.32
N ASN A 28 13.48 -6.27 -51.18
CA ASN A 28 12.82 -6.14 -49.88
C ASN A 28 13.39 -4.97 -49.10
N VAL A 29 12.53 -4.05 -48.65
CA VAL A 29 12.94 -2.90 -47.82
C VAL A 29 13.36 -3.36 -46.42
N LEU A 30 14.52 -2.90 -45.96
CA LEU A 30 15.01 -3.15 -44.62
C LEU A 30 14.31 -2.20 -43.65
N GLN A 31 13.54 -2.76 -42.73
CA GLN A 31 12.79 -2.03 -41.72
C GLN A 31 13.32 -2.46 -40.34
N PHE A 32 13.84 -1.51 -39.56
CA PHE A 32 14.35 -1.77 -38.23
C PHE A 32 13.29 -1.38 -37.20
N GLY A 33 12.59 -2.35 -36.64
CA GLY A 33 11.61 -2.14 -35.58
C GLY A 33 12.18 -2.54 -34.23
N ALA A 34 12.66 -1.59 -33.44
CA ALA A 34 12.98 -1.81 -32.04
C ALA A 34 11.73 -1.53 -31.19
N ASN A 35 10.91 -2.55 -30.95
CA ASN A 35 9.76 -2.44 -30.04
C ASN A 35 10.18 -2.79 -28.61
N SER A 36 10.64 -1.80 -27.85
CA SER A 36 10.77 -1.92 -26.38
C SER A 36 9.70 -1.07 -25.72
N THR A 37 8.47 -1.59 -25.66
CA THR A 37 7.39 -0.99 -24.89
C THR A 37 7.39 -1.61 -23.50
N ALA A 38 8.22 -1.08 -22.60
CA ALA A 38 8.23 -1.49 -21.20
C ALA A 38 7.03 -0.87 -20.46
N GLU A 39 5.88 -1.55 -20.47
CA GLU A 39 4.72 -1.14 -19.67
C GLU A 39 4.89 -1.65 -18.24
N PHE A 40 5.51 -0.84 -17.37
CA PHE A 40 5.45 -1.10 -15.94
C PHE A 40 4.13 -0.58 -15.38
N LYS A 41 3.11 -1.44 -15.33
CA LYS A 41 1.85 -1.17 -14.64
C LYS A 41 1.98 -1.65 -13.19
N GLY A 42 2.59 -0.82 -12.36
CA GLY A 42 2.66 -1.04 -10.91
C GLY A 42 1.38 -0.56 -10.24
N ASP A 43 0.34 -1.39 -10.21
CA ASP A 43 -0.83 -1.15 -9.35
C ASP A 43 -0.45 -1.45 -7.90
N ALA A 44 0.17 -0.49 -7.22
CA ALA A 44 0.44 -0.55 -5.80
C ALA A 44 -0.81 -0.14 -5.00
N LYS A 45 -1.88 -0.94 -5.08
CA LYS A 45 -2.99 -0.84 -4.13
C LYS A 45 -2.70 -1.73 -2.93
N ALA A 46 -1.99 -1.16 -1.95
CA ALA A 46 -1.92 -1.71 -0.61
C ALA A 46 -3.24 -1.43 0.12
N ASP A 47 -4.32 -2.10 -0.30
CA ASP A 47 -5.59 -2.07 0.41
C ASP A 47 -5.48 -3.00 1.63
N GLN A 48 -4.75 -2.58 2.65
CA GLN A 48 -4.64 -3.33 3.90
C GLN A 48 -5.89 -3.09 4.76
N SER A 49 -6.96 -3.84 4.49
CA SER A 49 -8.16 -3.86 5.32
C SER A 49 -7.97 -4.78 6.52
N ASN A 50 -7.39 -4.26 7.61
CA ASN A 50 -7.33 -5.00 8.87
C ASN A 50 -8.57 -4.69 9.72
N SER A 51 -9.44 -5.69 9.91
CA SER A 51 -10.58 -5.59 10.83
C SER A 51 -10.22 -6.27 12.15
N LEU A 52 -10.44 -5.57 13.26
CA LEU A 52 -10.17 -6.09 14.59
C LEU A 52 -11.40 -5.89 15.49
N VAL A 53 -11.83 -6.99 16.12
CA VAL A 53 -12.91 -7.01 17.11
C VAL A 53 -12.39 -7.68 18.37
N GLY A 54 -12.58 -7.05 19.53
CA GLY A 54 -12.26 -7.64 20.83
C GLY A 54 -12.14 -6.62 21.94
N ASP A 55 -11.84 -7.12 23.14
CA ASP A 55 -11.74 -6.31 24.36
C ASP A 55 -10.31 -5.85 24.64
N ILE A 56 -10.21 -4.61 25.15
CA ILE A 56 -8.96 -3.98 25.61
C ILE A 56 -9.12 -3.52 27.05
N SER A 57 -8.19 -3.95 27.91
CA SER A 57 -8.12 -3.46 29.29
C SER A 57 -7.55 -2.04 29.31
N VAL A 58 -8.17 -1.17 30.10
CA VAL A 58 -7.80 0.24 30.26
C VAL A 58 -7.68 0.57 31.74
N ASN A 59 -6.90 1.61 32.04
CA ASN A 59 -6.82 2.19 33.37
C ASN A 59 -7.43 3.59 33.36
N VAL A 60 -7.99 4.00 34.49
CA VAL A 60 -8.43 5.39 34.72
C VAL A 60 -7.20 6.23 35.06
N LEU A 61 -6.88 7.21 34.21
CA LEU A 61 -5.78 8.14 34.42
C LEU A 61 -6.16 9.28 35.36
N GLN A 62 -7.39 9.78 35.25
CA GLN A 62 -7.90 10.85 36.09
C GLN A 62 -9.44 10.86 36.11
N VAL A 63 -9.99 11.43 37.19
CA VAL A 63 -11.41 11.77 37.30
C VAL A 63 -11.56 13.27 37.05
N MET A 64 -12.36 13.63 36.06
CA MET A 64 -12.66 15.02 35.70
C MET A 64 -13.54 15.67 36.78
N ALA A 65 -13.57 17.01 36.82
CA ALA A 65 -14.38 17.77 37.78
C ALA A 65 -15.89 17.45 37.72
N ASN A 66 -16.38 16.97 36.57
CA ASN A 66 -17.76 16.54 36.39
C ASN A 66 -18.01 15.06 36.72
N GLY A 67 -17.00 14.33 37.21
CA GLY A 67 -17.07 12.91 37.54
C GLY A 67 -16.73 11.96 36.38
N ASN A 68 -16.51 12.46 35.16
CA ASN A 68 -16.12 11.60 34.04
C ASN A 68 -14.70 11.04 34.21
N LEU A 69 -14.47 9.86 33.66
CA LEU A 69 -13.23 9.11 33.78
C LEU A 69 -12.42 9.24 32.50
N VAL A 70 -11.20 9.78 32.59
CA VAL A 70 -10.25 9.73 31.48
C VAL A 70 -9.53 8.40 31.53
N ILE A 71 -9.58 7.64 30.45
CA ILE A 71 -9.00 6.31 30.38
C ILE A 71 -7.86 6.21 29.37
N ARG A 72 -6.93 5.29 29.65
CA ARG A 72 -5.89 4.87 28.71
C ARG A 72 -5.58 3.39 28.91
N GLY A 73 -5.47 2.65 27.82
CA GLY A 73 -5.00 1.28 27.80
C GLY A 73 -4.12 1.01 26.59
N GLU A 74 -3.27 0.00 26.72
CA GLU A 74 -2.43 -0.50 25.64
C GLU A 74 -2.38 -2.02 25.69
N LYS A 75 -2.58 -2.66 24.55
CA LYS A 75 -2.53 -4.11 24.39
C LYS A 75 -1.45 -4.45 23.37
N TRP A 76 -0.43 -5.17 23.81
CA TRP A 76 0.62 -5.69 22.95
C TRP A 76 0.23 -7.05 22.40
N LEU A 77 0.44 -7.23 21.10
CA LEU A 77 0.20 -8.46 20.36
C LEU A 77 1.53 -8.83 19.71
N THR A 78 1.98 -10.07 19.89
CA THR A 78 3.12 -10.60 19.14
C THR A 78 2.57 -11.51 18.07
N LEU A 79 2.65 -11.06 16.81
CA LEU A 79 2.31 -11.90 15.66
C LEU A 79 3.61 -12.32 14.97
N ASN A 80 3.52 -13.33 14.11
CA ASN A 80 4.67 -13.92 13.40
C ASN A 80 5.60 -12.89 12.71
N THR A 81 5.08 -11.72 12.37
CA THR A 81 5.78 -10.64 11.63
C THR A 81 6.33 -9.53 12.53
N GLY A 82 6.12 -9.57 13.86
CA GLY A 82 6.68 -8.59 14.79
C GLY A 82 5.81 -8.26 16.00
N LYS A 83 6.18 -7.16 16.69
CA LYS A 83 5.40 -6.60 17.78
C LYS A 83 4.40 -5.60 17.22
N GLU A 84 3.14 -5.82 17.55
CA GLU A 84 2.04 -4.92 17.26
C GLU A 84 1.45 -4.43 18.58
N TYR A 85 0.93 -3.23 18.60
CA TYR A 85 0.20 -2.72 19.76
C TYR A 85 -1.03 -1.94 19.33
N ILE A 86 -2.02 -1.99 20.21
CA ILE A 86 -3.24 -1.20 20.13
C ILE A 86 -3.28 -0.32 21.36
N ARG A 87 -3.45 0.98 21.17
CA ARG A 87 -3.62 1.94 22.24
C ARG A 87 -4.99 2.60 22.14
N LEU A 88 -5.69 2.65 23.27
CA LEU A 88 -6.99 3.30 23.39
C LEU A 88 -6.87 4.44 24.40
N THR A 89 -7.44 5.60 24.07
CA THR A 89 -7.69 6.68 25.02
C THR A 89 -9.10 7.22 24.83
N GLY A 90 -9.68 7.79 25.88
CA GLY A 90 -11.03 8.36 25.80
C GLY A 90 -11.56 8.83 27.14
N ILE A 91 -12.83 9.24 27.14
CA ILE A 91 -13.55 9.71 28.32
C ILE A 91 -14.82 8.87 28.47
N ILE A 92 -15.03 8.34 29.67
CA ILE A 92 -16.17 7.50 30.02
C ILE A 92 -16.99 8.18 31.10
N ARG A 93 -18.31 8.09 31.02
CA ARG A 93 -19.17 8.52 32.12
C ARG A 93 -19.36 7.34 33.08
N PRO A 94 -19.31 7.53 34.41
CA PRO A 94 -19.41 6.42 35.37
C PRO A 94 -20.66 5.55 35.19
N GLN A 95 -21.78 6.13 34.75
CA GLN A 95 -23.03 5.41 34.50
C GLN A 95 -22.99 4.48 33.27
N ASP A 96 -22.00 4.61 32.38
CA ASP A 96 -21.85 3.71 31.23
C ASP A 96 -21.02 2.45 31.57
N VAL A 97 -20.47 2.39 32.79
CA VAL A 97 -19.73 1.23 33.31
C VAL A 97 -20.72 0.19 33.83
N ASP A 98 -20.74 -0.98 33.20
CA ASP A 98 -21.59 -2.10 33.60
C ASP A 98 -21.07 -2.76 34.89
N VAL A 99 -21.89 -3.60 35.52
CA VAL A 99 -21.59 -4.36 36.75
C VAL A 99 -20.34 -5.24 36.64
N ASN A 100 -19.95 -5.58 35.41
CA ASN A 100 -18.76 -6.36 35.11
C ASN A 100 -17.49 -5.50 34.87
N ASN A 101 -17.54 -4.18 35.13
CA ASN A 101 -16.48 -3.21 34.81
C ASN A 101 -16.13 -3.14 33.31
N THR A 102 -17.16 -3.28 32.47
CA THR A 102 -17.03 -3.22 31.01
C THR A 102 -17.79 -2.03 30.44
N VAL A 103 -17.27 -1.47 29.35
CA VAL A 103 -17.87 -0.35 28.63
C VAL A 103 -17.84 -0.63 27.14
N GLU A 104 -18.99 -0.50 26.48
CA GLU A 104 -19.08 -0.64 25.03
C GLU A 104 -18.31 0.51 24.33
N SER A 105 -17.57 0.19 23.27
CA SER A 105 -16.71 1.17 22.57
C SER A 105 -17.46 2.39 22.01
N ASN A 106 -18.76 2.25 21.69
CA ASN A 106 -19.63 3.35 21.24
C ASN A 106 -19.99 4.35 22.36
N LYS A 107 -19.84 3.98 23.63
CA LYS A 107 -20.12 4.84 24.80
C LYS A 107 -18.89 5.63 25.26
N ILE A 108 -17.74 5.46 24.60
CA ILE A 108 -16.51 6.18 24.92
C ILE A 108 -16.47 7.51 24.15
N ALA A 109 -16.55 8.62 24.87
CA ALA A 109 -16.44 9.95 24.28
C ALA A 109 -14.99 10.26 23.89
N ASN A 110 -14.80 10.90 22.74
CA ASN A 110 -13.49 11.25 22.18
C ASN A 110 -12.51 10.06 22.14
N ALA A 111 -13.03 8.86 21.84
CA ALA A 111 -12.21 7.66 21.72
C ALA A 111 -11.15 7.82 20.62
N ARG A 112 -9.89 7.60 20.98
CA ARG A 112 -8.77 7.52 20.02
C ARG A 112 -8.18 6.13 20.10
N ILE A 113 -8.18 5.44 18.97
CA ILE A 113 -7.64 4.09 18.82
C ILE A 113 -6.46 4.20 17.85
N GLU A 114 -5.28 3.88 18.35
CA GLU A 114 -4.05 3.82 17.57
C GLU A 114 -3.67 2.35 17.42
N TYR A 115 -3.47 1.91 16.18
CA TYR A 115 -2.88 0.63 15.86
C TYR A 115 -1.53 0.87 15.19
N SER A 116 -0.49 0.24 15.71
CA SER A 116 0.85 0.33 15.14
C SER A 116 1.55 -1.01 15.27
N GLY A 117 2.40 -1.31 14.28
CA GLY A 117 3.18 -2.54 14.25
C GLY A 117 4.45 -2.32 13.46
N THR A 118 5.52 -3.03 13.85
CA THR A 118 6.80 -3.01 13.13
C THR A 118 6.78 -3.88 11.86
N GLY A 119 5.62 -4.43 11.48
CA GLY A 119 5.46 -5.32 10.34
C GLY A 119 5.90 -4.64 9.05
N ALA A 120 6.78 -5.30 8.29
CA ALA A 120 7.31 -4.79 7.04
C ALA A 120 6.16 -4.48 6.07
N HIS A 121 5.86 -3.19 5.92
CA HIS A 121 5.24 -2.71 4.70
C HIS A 121 6.26 -3.04 3.61
N HIS A 122 6.04 -4.13 2.87
CA HIS A 122 6.84 -4.48 1.70
C HIS A 122 6.55 -3.44 0.61
N TYR A 123 7.08 -2.24 0.80
CA TYR A 123 7.22 -1.26 -0.26
C TYR A 123 8.26 -1.79 -1.25
N GLY A 124 7.86 -1.80 -2.52
CA GLY A 124 8.75 -1.99 -3.64
C GLY A 124 8.62 -3.37 -4.26
N GLN A 125 7.68 -3.50 -5.18
CA GLN A 125 7.87 -4.32 -6.38
C GLN A 125 9.18 -3.85 -7.03
N SER A 126 10.32 -4.37 -6.56
CA SER A 126 11.60 -4.13 -7.20
C SER A 126 11.49 -4.69 -8.61
N PRO A 127 11.91 -3.97 -9.66
CA PRO A 127 11.91 -4.50 -11.01
C PRO A 127 12.57 -5.88 -10.99
N GLY A 128 11.84 -6.90 -11.45
CA GLY A 128 12.33 -8.27 -11.46
C GLY A 128 13.69 -8.35 -12.16
N TRP A 129 14.48 -9.37 -11.83
CA TRP A 129 15.81 -9.57 -12.42
C TRP A 129 15.80 -9.47 -13.96
N LEU A 130 14.69 -9.91 -14.59
CA LEU A 130 14.48 -9.85 -16.03
C LEU A 130 14.34 -8.40 -16.57
N SER A 131 13.61 -7.52 -15.87
CA SER A 131 13.52 -6.10 -16.26
C SER A 131 14.85 -5.36 -16.10
N ARG A 132 15.69 -5.76 -15.14
CA ARG A 132 17.03 -5.20 -14.95
C ARG A 132 18.02 -5.74 -16.00
N PHE A 133 17.80 -6.95 -16.49
CA PHE A 133 18.61 -7.56 -17.55
C PHE A 133 18.40 -6.85 -18.90
N PHE A 134 17.15 -6.55 -19.29
CA PHE A 134 16.86 -5.91 -20.59
C PHE A 134 16.99 -4.38 -20.61
N ASN A 135 17.04 -3.71 -19.45
CA ASN A 135 17.22 -2.25 -19.36
C ASN A 135 18.62 -1.86 -18.83
N GLY A 136 19.52 -2.84 -18.72
CA GLY A 136 20.90 -2.65 -18.26
C GLY A 136 21.84 -2.19 -19.40
N PRO A 137 22.96 -1.52 -19.08
CA PRO A 137 23.91 -0.96 -20.04
C PRO A 137 24.70 -2.00 -20.86
N LEU A 138 24.33 -3.28 -20.79
CA LEU A 138 24.97 -4.41 -21.47
C LEU A 138 24.14 -5.00 -22.61
N TRP A 139 23.00 -4.39 -22.99
CA TRP A 139 22.29 -4.72 -24.23
C TRP A 139 22.69 -3.72 -25.34
N PRO A 140 23.59 -4.08 -26.27
CA PRO A 140 23.79 -3.26 -27.46
C PRO A 140 22.59 -3.49 -28.39
N PHE A 141 22.25 -2.47 -29.19
CA PHE A 141 21.13 -2.35 -30.14
C PHE A 141 19.72 -2.12 -29.56
#